data_AF-Q0YSV4-F1
#
_entry.id   AF-Q0YSV4-F1
#
_cell.length_a   1.000
_cell.length_b   1.000
_cell.length_c   1.000
_cell.angle_alpha   90.00
_cell.angle_beta   90.00
_cell.angle_gamma   90.00
#
_symmetry.space_group_name_H-M   'P 1'
#
loop_
_entity.id
_entity.type
_entity.pdbx_description
1 polymer ?
#
loop_
_entity_poly.entity_id
_entity_poly.type
_entity_poly.pdbx_seq_one_letter_code
_entity_poly.pdbx_strand_id
1 'polypeptide(L)'
;MAVSAPEFDRQSRLRKKKYSEADISFIDTIEYTPKDLDNTQYYSVQDIQACLQRADLYVSNPNVSNRVTEFHQLANQIIKFISLIRRPGIVTPSAVERCMQIAYTAKLNSGCISRQVGAAVTDKNYSIRSIGWNDAPHGHVPCNLRNREDLSHGSDTGAYSNYEKSDVKYLNYFTESSKRFIEIPEEGRNNAFCFKSEYNVFKNEKNQVHTRSLHAEENAFLQMAKYGSTGIEGGLLFTTASPCELCAKKAYQLGITQIYYIDPYPGIALEHILMGGSMNPDLILFSGAIGRAFHTLYSPIVAYKDELKAITS
;
A
#
# COMPACT_ATOMS: atom_id res chain seq x y z
N MET A 1 -14.92 -6.02 0.38
CA MET A 1 -14.91 -5.33 1.69
C MET A 1 -13.92 -6.08 2.56
N ALA A 2 -13.00 -5.38 3.21
CA ALA A 2 -12.08 -5.94 4.19
C ALA A 2 -12.57 -5.58 5.60
N VAL A 3 -12.58 -6.56 6.50
CA VAL A 3 -12.92 -6.36 7.92
C VAL A 3 -11.69 -6.75 8.73
N SER A 4 -11.21 -5.82 9.54
CA SER A 4 -9.95 -5.97 10.24
C SER A 4 -10.08 -5.57 11.70
N ALA A 5 -9.18 -6.08 12.54
CA ALA A 5 -9.08 -5.72 13.95
C ALA A 5 -7.60 -5.53 14.30
N PRO A 6 -7.27 -4.76 15.35
CA PRO A 6 -5.92 -4.73 15.89
C PRO A 6 -5.40 -6.15 16.17
N GLU A 7 -4.11 -6.36 15.93
CA GLU A 7 -3.50 -7.69 16.01
C GLU A 7 -3.63 -8.32 17.41
N PHE A 8 -3.43 -7.51 18.45
CA PHE A 8 -3.67 -7.90 19.83
C PHE A 8 -5.10 -8.41 20.07
N ASP A 9 -6.10 -7.75 19.47
CA ASP A 9 -7.51 -8.12 19.60
C ASP A 9 -7.82 -9.43 18.90
N ARG A 10 -7.26 -9.63 17.70
CA ARG A 10 -7.37 -10.87 16.92
C ARG A 10 -6.80 -12.05 17.71
N GLN A 11 -5.57 -11.93 18.19
CA GLN A 11 -4.93 -12.99 19.00
C GLN A 11 -5.69 -13.26 20.30
N SER A 12 -6.16 -12.22 20.99
CA SER A 12 -6.98 -12.37 22.20
C SER A 12 -8.28 -13.15 21.93
N ARG A 13 -8.95 -12.88 20.80
CA ARG A 13 -10.15 -13.61 20.37
C ARG A 13 -9.85 -15.08 20.04
N LEU A 14 -8.72 -15.37 19.38
CA LEU A 14 -8.30 -16.74 19.08
C LEU A 14 -7.97 -17.53 20.36
N ARG A 15 -7.25 -16.92 21.31
CA ARG A 15 -6.96 -17.51 22.63
C ARG A 15 -8.25 -17.83 23.39
N LYS A 16 -9.25 -16.93 23.37
CA LYS A 16 -10.58 -17.18 23.97
C LYS A 16 -11.32 -18.36 23.32
N LYS A 17 -11.06 -18.62 22.03
CA LYS A 17 -11.57 -19.80 21.30
C LYS A 17 -10.75 -21.07 21.54
N LYS A 18 -9.76 -21.04 22.45
CA LYS A 18 -8.89 -22.15 22.84
C LYS A 18 -7.89 -22.59 21.75
N TYR A 19 -7.52 -21.69 20.84
CA TYR A 19 -6.37 -21.92 19.95
C TYR A 19 -5.07 -21.77 20.75
N SER A 20 -4.12 -22.68 20.56
CA SER A 20 -2.78 -22.59 21.16
C SER A 20 -1.92 -21.58 20.41
N GLU A 21 -0.81 -21.14 21.00
CA GLU A 21 0.15 -20.24 20.31
C GLU A 21 0.75 -20.91 19.05
N ALA A 22 0.89 -22.24 19.06
CA ALA A 22 1.32 -23.00 17.89
C ALA A 22 0.28 -22.94 16.77
N ASP A 23 -1.00 -23.05 17.11
CA ASP A 23 -2.10 -22.94 16.13
C ASP A 23 -2.19 -21.52 15.56
N ILE A 24 -2.05 -20.49 16.39
CA ILE A 24 -2.09 -19.08 15.96
C ILE A 24 -0.91 -18.81 15.01
N SER A 25 0.30 -19.23 15.37
CA SER A 25 1.48 -19.07 14.52
C SER A 25 1.34 -19.81 13.19
N PHE A 26 0.74 -21.01 13.20
CA PHE A 26 0.45 -21.76 11.99
C PHE A 26 -0.56 -21.04 11.09
N ILE A 27 -1.66 -20.52 11.67
CA ILE A 27 -2.65 -19.69 10.95
C ILE A 27 -1.97 -18.48 10.33
N ASP A 28 -1.17 -17.75 11.10
CA ASP A 28 -0.49 -16.53 10.63
C ASP A 28 0.49 -16.84 9.49
N THR A 29 1.21 -17.96 9.60
CA THR A 29 2.11 -18.41 8.54
C THR A 29 1.32 -18.69 7.24
N ILE A 30 0.13 -19.28 7.31
CA ILE A 30 -0.69 -19.54 6.12
C ILE A 30 -1.29 -18.25 5.57
N GLU A 31 -1.84 -17.40 6.43
CA GLU A 31 -2.63 -16.23 6.06
C GLU A 31 -1.78 -15.06 5.54
N TYR A 32 -0.56 -14.88 6.05
CA TYR A 32 0.32 -13.76 5.71
C TYR A 32 1.49 -14.14 4.79
N THR A 33 1.62 -15.41 4.38
CA THR A 33 2.62 -15.80 3.38
C THR A 33 2.16 -15.39 1.97
N PRO A 34 3.02 -14.72 1.19
CA PRO A 34 2.73 -14.44 -0.22
C PRO A 34 2.43 -15.73 -0.97
N LYS A 35 1.28 -15.77 -1.64
CA LYS A 35 0.81 -16.97 -2.32
C LYS A 35 1.32 -16.99 -3.75
N ASP A 36 1.96 -18.10 -4.11
CA ASP A 36 2.38 -18.37 -5.46
C ASP A 36 1.25 -19.05 -6.25
N LEU A 37 0.96 -18.58 -7.46
CA LEU A 37 -0.08 -19.16 -8.31
C LEU A 37 0.25 -20.59 -8.73
N ASP A 38 1.53 -20.95 -8.72
CA ASP A 38 2.02 -22.27 -9.10
C ASP A 38 1.74 -23.35 -8.04
N ASN A 39 1.39 -22.96 -6.81
CA ASN A 39 1.10 -23.91 -5.73
C ASN A 39 -0.41 -24.11 -5.53
N THR A 40 -0.89 -25.30 -5.89
CA THR A 40 -2.31 -25.68 -5.84
C THR A 40 -2.93 -25.65 -4.44
N GLN A 41 -2.12 -25.72 -3.38
CA GLN A 41 -2.61 -25.65 -2.00
C GLN A 41 -3.13 -24.24 -1.63
N TYR A 42 -2.69 -23.20 -2.34
CA TYR A 42 -3.10 -21.83 -2.01
C TYR A 42 -4.49 -21.45 -2.52
N TYR A 43 -5.10 -22.25 -3.41
CA TYR A 43 -6.46 -22.03 -3.90
C TYR A 43 -7.54 -22.35 -2.86
N SER A 44 -7.21 -23.12 -1.81
CA SER A 44 -8.17 -23.51 -0.76
C SER A 44 -8.05 -22.70 0.53
N VAL A 45 -7.03 -21.85 0.67
CA VAL A 45 -6.76 -21.07 1.89
C VAL A 45 -7.09 -19.58 1.70
N GLN A 46 -7.40 -18.87 2.80
CA GLN A 46 -7.78 -17.45 2.73
C GLN A 46 -6.64 -16.57 2.26
N ASP A 47 -6.87 -15.70 1.29
CA ASP A 47 -5.89 -14.72 0.78
C ASP A 47 -6.21 -13.33 1.35
N ILE A 48 -5.68 -13.07 2.55
CA ILE A 48 -5.91 -11.79 3.25
C ILE A 48 -5.28 -10.64 2.45
N GLN A 49 -4.07 -10.85 1.93
CA GLN A 49 -3.36 -9.80 1.20
C GLN A 49 -4.11 -9.39 -0.07
N ALA A 50 -4.55 -10.33 -0.90
CA ALA A 50 -5.34 -10.01 -2.08
C ALA A 50 -6.69 -9.38 -1.72
N CYS A 51 -7.32 -9.81 -0.61
CA CYS A 51 -8.55 -9.20 -0.12
C CYS A 51 -8.32 -7.72 0.24
N LEU A 52 -7.27 -7.40 1.00
CA LEU A 52 -6.91 -6.03 1.35
C LEU A 52 -6.57 -5.19 0.11
N GLN A 53 -5.89 -5.75 -0.88
CA GLN A 53 -5.54 -5.01 -2.10
C GLN A 53 -6.74 -4.73 -3.02
N ARG A 54 -7.74 -5.63 -3.03
CA ARG A 54 -8.93 -5.54 -3.90
C ARG A 54 -10.13 -4.86 -3.23
N ALA A 55 -10.11 -4.72 -1.90
CA ALA A 55 -11.19 -4.10 -1.18
C ALA A 55 -11.26 -2.58 -1.47
N ASP A 56 -12.47 -2.09 -1.68
CA ASP A 56 -12.75 -0.65 -1.79
C ASP A 56 -13.44 -0.11 -0.50
N LEU A 57 -13.77 -0.99 0.45
CA LEU A 57 -14.41 -0.70 1.74
C LEU A 57 -13.67 -1.41 2.87
N TYR A 58 -13.28 -0.65 3.89
CA TYR A 58 -12.51 -1.14 5.05
C TYR A 58 -13.27 -0.85 6.34
N VAL A 59 -13.55 -1.92 7.09
CA VAL A 59 -14.30 -1.87 8.35
C VAL A 59 -13.39 -2.28 9.49
N SER A 60 -13.27 -1.41 10.50
CA SER A 60 -12.52 -1.70 11.72
C SER A 60 -13.44 -2.32 12.78
N ASN A 61 -13.01 -3.44 13.35
CA ASN A 61 -13.73 -4.19 14.38
C ASN A 61 -12.83 -4.44 15.61
N PRO A 62 -12.39 -3.38 16.33
CA PRO A 62 -11.57 -3.52 17.53
C PRO A 62 -12.39 -4.09 18.70
N ASN A 63 -11.72 -4.63 19.71
CA ASN A 63 -12.38 -4.90 20.98
C ASN A 63 -12.66 -3.59 21.70
N VAL A 64 -13.75 -3.57 22.46
CA VAL A 64 -14.03 -2.47 23.39
C VAL A 64 -14.19 -3.00 24.81
N SER A 65 -13.83 -2.17 25.78
CA SER A 65 -13.87 -2.52 27.20
C SER A 65 -15.28 -2.50 27.79
N ASN A 66 -16.21 -1.73 27.20
CA ASN A 66 -17.57 -1.58 27.71
C ASN A 66 -18.58 -2.39 26.90
N ARG A 67 -19.26 -3.34 27.56
CA ARG A 67 -20.30 -4.20 26.97
C ARG A 67 -21.49 -3.43 26.40
N VAL A 68 -21.81 -2.26 26.96
CA VAL A 68 -22.94 -1.44 26.48
C VAL A 68 -22.64 -0.85 25.10
N THR A 69 -21.37 -0.59 24.80
CA THR A 69 -20.94 0.02 23.53
C THR A 69 -20.25 -0.98 22.61
N GLU A 70 -20.42 -2.30 22.86
CA GLU A 70 -19.63 -3.37 22.25
C GLU A 70 -19.55 -3.29 20.73
N PHE A 71 -20.69 -2.98 20.11
CA PHE A 71 -20.81 -2.90 18.66
C PHE A 71 -21.04 -1.49 18.14
N HIS A 72 -20.96 -0.44 18.97
CA HIS A 72 -21.31 0.91 18.51
C HIS A 72 -20.40 1.38 17.37
N GLN A 73 -19.08 1.21 17.48
CA GLN A 73 -18.16 1.63 16.42
C GLN A 73 -18.37 0.85 15.11
N LEU A 74 -18.54 -0.46 15.22
CA LEU A 74 -18.80 -1.33 14.07
C LEU A 74 -20.16 -1.01 13.42
N ALA A 75 -21.21 -0.93 14.23
CA ALA A 75 -22.56 -0.60 13.78
C ALA A 75 -22.61 0.78 13.13
N ASN A 76 -21.94 1.80 13.69
CA ASN A 76 -21.89 3.13 13.10
C ASN A 76 -21.21 3.13 11.72
N GLN A 77 -20.14 2.36 11.53
CA GLN A 77 -19.51 2.20 10.21
C GLN A 77 -20.47 1.54 9.21
N ILE A 78 -21.15 0.47 9.62
CA ILE A 78 -22.12 -0.25 8.78
C ILE A 78 -23.31 0.65 8.43
N ILE A 79 -23.88 1.36 9.40
CA ILE A 79 -24.99 2.30 9.21
C ILE A 79 -24.56 3.41 8.23
N LYS A 80 -23.36 3.96 8.39
CA LYS A 80 -22.81 4.97 7.47
C LYS A 80 -22.75 4.42 6.03
N PHE A 81 -22.18 3.23 5.83
CA PHE A 81 -22.08 2.65 4.48
C PHE A 81 -23.45 2.30 3.89
N ILE A 82 -24.36 1.71 4.65
CA ILE A 82 -25.73 1.44 4.19
C ILE A 82 -26.44 2.75 3.81
N SER A 83 -26.28 3.80 4.61
CA SER A 83 -26.87 5.11 4.33
C SER A 83 -26.33 5.71 3.04
N LEU A 84 -25.00 5.63 2.82
CA LEU A 84 -24.36 6.07 1.58
C LEU A 84 -24.74 5.22 0.36
N ILE A 85 -24.93 3.91 0.53
CA ILE A 85 -25.40 3.03 -0.56
C ILE A 85 -26.82 3.41 -0.96
N ARG A 86 -27.71 3.67 0.01
CA ARG A 86 -29.10 4.05 -0.26
C ARG A 86 -29.22 5.47 -0.80
N ARG A 87 -28.37 6.39 -0.34
CA ARG A 87 -28.35 7.78 -0.75
C ARG A 87 -26.90 8.29 -0.87
N PRO A 88 -26.26 8.10 -2.04
CA PRO A 88 -24.92 8.60 -2.28
C PRO A 88 -24.79 10.10 -2.02
N GLY A 89 -23.71 10.51 -1.39
CA GLY A 89 -23.44 11.91 -1.05
C GLY A 89 -24.27 12.47 0.12
N ILE A 90 -25.03 11.64 0.86
CA ILE A 90 -25.80 12.09 2.03
C ILE A 90 -24.92 12.70 3.14
N VAL A 91 -23.67 12.24 3.23
CA VAL A 91 -22.63 12.82 4.08
C VAL A 91 -21.33 12.92 3.29
N THR A 92 -20.50 13.90 3.61
CA THR A 92 -19.17 14.07 3.00
C THR A 92 -18.16 13.05 3.55
N PRO A 93 -17.13 12.68 2.78
CA PRO A 93 -16.07 11.81 3.27
C PRO A 93 -15.30 12.45 4.43
N SER A 94 -14.86 11.62 5.37
CA SER A 94 -13.98 12.05 6.46
C SER A 94 -12.63 12.54 5.94
N ALA A 95 -11.89 13.29 6.76
CA ALA A 95 -10.55 13.75 6.38
C ALA A 95 -9.60 12.57 6.10
N VAL A 96 -9.67 11.52 6.93
CA VAL A 96 -8.91 10.27 6.76
C VAL A 96 -9.25 9.60 5.42
N GLU A 97 -10.53 9.49 5.05
CA GLU A 97 -10.94 8.93 3.76
C GLU A 97 -10.45 9.76 2.57
N ARG A 98 -10.51 11.10 2.66
CA ARG A 98 -10.00 11.97 1.59
C ARG A 98 -8.50 11.81 1.39
N CYS A 99 -7.73 11.85 2.49
CA CYS A 99 -6.28 11.72 2.43
C CYS A 99 -5.83 10.33 1.98
N MET A 100 -6.49 9.27 2.47
CA MET A 100 -6.20 7.91 2.01
C MET A 100 -6.62 7.70 0.55
N GLN A 101 -7.72 8.29 0.09
CA GLN A 101 -8.09 8.25 -1.33
C GLN A 101 -7.01 8.90 -2.21
N ILE A 102 -6.43 10.02 -1.77
CA ILE A 102 -5.33 10.68 -2.51
C ILE A 102 -4.10 9.76 -2.58
N ALA A 103 -3.70 9.16 -1.46
CA ALA A 103 -2.61 8.17 -1.46
C ALA A 103 -2.94 6.97 -2.36
N TYR A 104 -4.18 6.48 -2.31
CA TYR A 104 -4.65 5.37 -3.14
C TYR A 104 -4.63 5.71 -4.64
N THR A 105 -5.02 6.93 -5.02
CA THR A 105 -4.91 7.39 -6.41
C THR A 105 -3.45 7.57 -6.84
N ALA A 106 -2.60 8.12 -5.97
CA ALA A 106 -1.19 8.32 -6.27
C ALA A 106 -0.46 7.02 -6.63
N LYS A 107 -0.88 5.87 -6.06
CA LYS A 107 -0.31 4.55 -6.38
C LYS A 107 -0.37 4.21 -7.87
N LEU A 108 -1.34 4.76 -8.62
CA LEU A 108 -1.51 4.50 -10.05
C LEU A 108 -0.37 5.08 -10.90
N ASN A 109 0.40 6.01 -10.34
CA ASN A 109 1.61 6.54 -10.97
C ASN A 109 2.83 5.60 -10.78
N SER A 110 2.70 4.51 -10.02
CA SER A 110 3.80 3.58 -9.74
C SER A 110 4.32 2.93 -11.02
N GLY A 111 5.58 3.22 -11.34
CA GLY A 111 6.33 2.51 -12.37
C GLY A 111 7.02 1.23 -11.87
N CYS A 112 6.91 0.90 -10.58
CA CYS A 112 7.33 -0.39 -10.05
C CYS A 112 6.35 -1.50 -10.43
N ILE A 113 6.88 -2.63 -10.91
CA ILE A 113 6.08 -3.80 -11.31
C ILE A 113 5.85 -4.80 -10.17
N SER A 114 6.56 -4.66 -9.05
CA SER A 114 6.45 -5.61 -7.93
C SER A 114 5.27 -5.32 -7.00
N ARG A 115 5.03 -4.04 -6.70
CA ARG A 115 3.88 -3.56 -5.91
C ARG A 115 3.53 -2.16 -6.38
N GLN A 116 2.27 -1.76 -6.23
CA GLN A 116 1.83 -0.40 -6.47
C GLN A 116 1.43 0.22 -5.13
N VAL A 117 2.25 1.14 -4.63
CA VAL A 117 2.10 1.79 -3.34
C VAL A 117 2.01 3.28 -3.56
N GLY A 118 1.09 3.93 -2.86
CA GLY A 118 0.95 5.36 -2.83
C GLY A 118 0.95 5.89 -1.41
N ALA A 119 1.39 7.13 -1.25
CA ALA A 119 1.48 7.82 0.02
C ALA A 119 1.04 9.27 -0.11
N ALA A 120 0.51 9.84 0.96
CA ALA A 120 0.19 11.24 1.11
C ALA A 120 0.64 11.72 2.49
N VAL A 121 1.29 12.87 2.55
CA VAL A 121 1.72 13.51 3.78
C VAL A 121 0.88 14.75 4.00
N THR A 122 0.39 14.94 5.22
CA THR A 122 -0.38 16.11 5.61
C THR A 122 0.22 16.80 6.82
N ASP A 123 -0.22 18.04 7.07
CA ASP A 123 -0.13 18.61 8.41
C ASP A 123 -1.16 17.98 9.36
N LYS A 124 -1.14 18.41 10.63
CA LYS A 124 -2.10 18.00 11.67
C LYS A 124 -3.57 18.32 11.34
N ASN A 125 -3.84 19.19 10.37
CA ASN A 125 -5.17 19.61 9.95
C ASN A 125 -5.63 18.87 8.68
N TYR A 126 -4.94 17.78 8.29
CA TYR A 126 -5.24 17.00 7.09
C TYR A 126 -5.07 17.77 5.77
N SER A 127 -4.29 18.86 5.77
CA SER A 127 -3.96 19.57 4.53
C SER A 127 -2.79 18.88 3.85
N ILE A 128 -2.97 18.46 2.60
CA ILE A 128 -1.96 17.74 1.81
C ILE A 128 -0.74 18.63 1.59
N ARG A 129 0.44 18.12 1.98
CA ARG A 129 1.75 18.75 1.77
C ARG A 129 2.49 18.12 0.61
N SER A 130 2.40 16.80 0.49
CA SER A 130 2.95 16.07 -0.65
C SER A 130 2.23 14.75 -0.85
N ILE A 131 2.44 14.19 -2.03
CA ILE A 131 2.06 12.82 -2.38
C ILE A 131 3.29 12.09 -2.90
N GLY A 132 3.27 10.77 -2.86
CA GLY A 132 4.34 9.95 -3.37
C GLY A 132 3.82 8.61 -3.85
N TRP A 133 4.60 7.98 -4.71
CA TRP A 133 4.37 6.65 -5.22
C TRP A 133 5.72 5.99 -5.45
N ASN A 134 5.73 4.67 -5.47
CA ASN A 134 6.97 3.94 -5.66
C ASN A 134 7.37 3.94 -7.14
N ASP A 135 8.50 4.55 -7.45
CA ASP A 135 8.98 4.73 -8.82
C ASP A 135 10.49 4.87 -8.87
N ALA A 136 11.08 4.68 -10.06
CA ALA A 136 12.49 4.94 -10.27
C ALA A 136 12.83 6.42 -9.93
N PRO A 137 14.07 6.72 -9.53
CA PRO A 137 14.52 8.08 -9.29
C PRO A 137 14.23 9.00 -10.47
N HIS A 138 14.01 10.28 -10.19
CA HIS A 138 13.71 11.27 -11.21
C HIS A 138 14.74 11.26 -12.34
N GLY A 139 14.26 11.11 -13.59
CA GLY A 139 15.08 11.02 -14.79
C GLY A 139 15.45 9.59 -15.21
N HIS A 140 15.15 8.57 -14.39
CA HIS A 140 15.34 7.17 -14.77
C HIS A 140 14.07 6.58 -15.39
N VAL A 141 14.24 5.70 -16.37
CA VAL A 141 13.11 4.95 -16.96
C VAL A 141 12.53 3.97 -15.92
N PRO A 142 11.22 4.03 -15.64
CA PRO A 142 10.54 3.15 -14.71
C PRO A 142 10.54 1.66 -15.12
N CYS A 143 10.44 0.76 -14.15
CA CYS A 143 10.56 -0.69 -14.39
C CYS A 143 9.50 -1.23 -15.36
N ASN A 144 8.27 -0.72 -15.33
CA ASN A 144 7.18 -1.13 -16.22
C ASN A 144 7.37 -0.72 -17.69
N LEU A 145 8.25 0.26 -17.97
CA LEU A 145 8.56 0.74 -19.31
C LEU A 145 9.87 0.15 -19.86
N ARG A 146 10.66 -0.53 -19.02
CA ARG A 146 11.87 -1.22 -19.45
C ARG A 146 11.51 -2.55 -20.08
N ASN A 147 12.37 -3.04 -20.97
CA ASN A 147 12.16 -4.29 -21.69
C ASN A 147 13.42 -5.17 -21.57
N ARG A 148 13.21 -6.49 -21.44
CA ARG A 148 14.33 -7.45 -21.38
C ARG A 148 15.12 -7.50 -22.69
N GLU A 149 14.45 -7.50 -23.83
CA GLU A 149 15.06 -7.59 -25.15
C GLU A 149 15.91 -6.36 -25.45
N ASP A 150 15.44 -5.17 -25.08
CA ASP A 150 16.22 -3.94 -25.26
C ASP A 150 17.57 -4.04 -24.52
N LEU A 151 17.56 -4.51 -23.26
CA LEU A 151 18.80 -4.71 -22.52
C LEU A 151 19.69 -5.80 -23.14
N SER A 152 19.11 -6.94 -23.53
CA SER A 152 19.85 -8.06 -24.12
C SER A 152 20.46 -7.73 -25.49
N HIS A 153 19.77 -6.93 -26.30
CA HIS A 153 20.25 -6.49 -27.61
C HIS A 153 21.08 -5.20 -27.55
N GLY A 154 21.21 -4.57 -26.38
CA GLY A 154 21.90 -3.30 -26.22
C GLY A 154 21.18 -2.11 -26.87
N SER A 155 19.87 -2.21 -27.07
CA SER A 155 18.99 -1.13 -27.53
C SER A 155 18.58 -0.23 -26.35
N ASP A 156 18.07 0.97 -26.64
CA ASP A 156 17.62 1.95 -25.64
C ASP A 156 18.61 2.17 -24.47
N THR A 157 19.83 2.59 -24.81
CA THR A 157 20.92 2.72 -23.83
C THR A 157 20.65 3.71 -22.69
N GLY A 158 19.65 4.59 -22.83
CA GLY A 158 19.22 5.55 -21.81
C GLY A 158 18.37 4.94 -20.70
N ALA A 159 17.67 3.82 -20.95
CA ALA A 159 16.84 3.15 -19.97
C ALA A 159 17.62 2.27 -18.97
N TYR A 160 18.89 1.97 -19.28
CA TYR A 160 19.71 1.02 -18.53
C TYR A 160 20.95 1.67 -17.91
N SER A 161 21.26 1.28 -16.68
CA SER A 161 22.48 1.75 -15.99
C SER A 161 23.73 1.19 -16.65
N ASN A 162 24.87 1.85 -16.45
CA ASN A 162 26.14 1.34 -16.97
C ASN A 162 26.45 -0.07 -16.43
N TYR A 163 26.12 -0.35 -15.16
CA TYR A 163 26.28 -1.69 -14.58
C TYR A 163 25.52 -2.75 -15.40
N GLU A 164 24.24 -2.51 -15.69
CA GLU A 164 23.41 -3.44 -16.47
C GLU A 164 23.95 -3.62 -17.90
N LYS A 165 24.54 -2.57 -18.48
CA LYS A 165 25.06 -2.58 -19.86
C LYS A 165 26.48 -3.12 -20.02
N SER A 166 27.30 -3.10 -18.98
CA SER A 166 28.74 -3.41 -19.10
C SER A 166 29.20 -4.62 -18.29
N ASP A 167 28.45 -5.06 -17.27
CA ASP A 167 28.85 -6.24 -16.50
C ASP A 167 28.54 -7.51 -17.29
N VAL A 168 29.58 -8.11 -17.87
CA VAL A 168 29.48 -9.30 -18.72
C VAL A 168 28.88 -10.50 -17.97
N LYS A 169 29.17 -10.64 -16.67
CA LYS A 169 28.63 -11.77 -15.88
C LYS A 169 27.13 -11.63 -15.68
N TYR A 170 26.69 -10.42 -15.37
CA TYR A 170 25.27 -10.11 -15.23
C TYR A 170 24.53 -10.24 -16.56
N LEU A 171 25.06 -9.70 -17.66
CA LEU A 171 24.45 -9.80 -18.99
C LEU A 171 24.30 -11.25 -19.45
N ASN A 172 25.33 -12.09 -19.27
CA ASN A 172 25.25 -13.51 -19.61
C ASN A 172 24.13 -14.20 -18.82
N TYR A 173 24.08 -13.98 -17.50
CA TYR A 173 22.98 -14.49 -16.68
C TYR A 173 21.61 -13.96 -17.14
N PHE A 174 21.51 -12.66 -17.37
CA PHE A 174 20.26 -11.99 -17.69
C PHE A 174 19.69 -12.47 -19.03
N THR A 175 20.54 -12.63 -20.05
CA THR A 175 20.14 -13.17 -21.36
C THR A 175 19.64 -14.60 -21.24
N GLU A 176 20.32 -15.46 -20.49
CA GLU A 176 19.84 -16.84 -20.23
C GLU A 176 18.51 -16.84 -19.47
N SER A 177 18.38 -16.02 -18.43
CA SER A 177 17.15 -15.89 -17.63
C SER A 177 15.96 -15.35 -18.42
N SER A 178 16.23 -14.61 -19.51
CA SER A 178 15.21 -13.96 -20.33
C SER A 178 14.62 -14.89 -21.38
N LYS A 179 15.28 -16.01 -21.70
CA LYS A 179 14.79 -16.99 -22.69
C LYS A 179 13.40 -17.55 -22.36
N ARG A 180 13.08 -17.71 -21.08
CA ARG A 180 11.75 -18.18 -20.62
C ARG A 180 10.60 -17.20 -20.88
N PHE A 181 10.90 -15.98 -21.31
CA PHE A 181 9.91 -14.92 -21.54
C PHE A 181 9.82 -14.50 -23.02
N ILE A 182 10.44 -15.23 -23.95
CA ILE A 182 10.47 -14.88 -25.39
C ILE A 182 9.08 -14.96 -26.05
N GLU A 183 8.22 -15.87 -25.60
CA GLU A 183 6.86 -16.03 -26.17
C GLU A 183 5.92 -14.85 -25.84
N ILE A 184 6.22 -14.06 -24.79
CA ILE A 184 5.39 -12.93 -24.34
C ILE A 184 5.42 -11.73 -25.32
N PRO A 185 6.59 -11.30 -25.84
CA PRO A 185 6.70 -10.25 -26.86
C PRO A 185 5.80 -10.42 -28.09
N GLU A 186 5.56 -11.66 -28.54
CA GLU A 186 4.74 -11.93 -29.73
C GLU A 186 3.28 -11.51 -29.56
N GLU A 187 2.81 -11.40 -28.31
CA GLU A 187 1.47 -10.91 -27.96
C GLU A 187 1.39 -9.37 -27.85
N GLY A 188 2.48 -8.65 -28.11
CA GLY A 188 2.55 -7.18 -28.00
C GLY A 188 2.59 -6.63 -26.58
N ARG A 189 2.83 -7.49 -25.58
CA ARG A 189 3.00 -7.08 -24.18
C ARG A 189 4.46 -6.73 -23.90
N ASN A 190 4.69 -5.64 -23.16
CA ASN A 190 6.04 -5.29 -22.75
C ASN A 190 6.61 -6.36 -21.80
N ASN A 191 7.79 -6.88 -22.13
CA ASN A 191 8.51 -7.84 -21.31
C ASN A 191 9.34 -7.13 -20.24
N ALA A 192 8.65 -6.52 -19.28
CA ALA A 192 9.25 -5.78 -18.19
C ALA A 192 9.95 -6.69 -17.16
N PHE A 193 10.94 -6.13 -16.45
CA PHE A 193 11.66 -6.86 -15.40
C PHE A 193 11.99 -5.99 -14.19
N CYS A 194 12.12 -6.64 -13.03
CA CYS A 194 12.55 -6.01 -11.79
C CYS A 194 14.02 -6.31 -11.56
N PHE A 195 14.88 -5.31 -11.66
CA PHE A 195 16.33 -5.47 -11.47
C PHE A 195 16.66 -6.17 -10.15
N LYS A 196 15.99 -5.80 -9.04
CA LYS A 196 16.18 -6.45 -7.73
C LYS A 196 15.98 -7.96 -7.79
N SER A 197 14.90 -8.41 -8.44
CA SER A 197 14.57 -9.83 -8.52
C SER A 197 15.62 -10.59 -9.31
N GLU A 198 16.04 -10.08 -10.47
CA GLU A 198 17.09 -10.68 -11.30
C GLU A 198 18.44 -10.68 -10.59
N TYR A 199 18.79 -9.57 -9.96
CA TYR A 199 20.07 -9.40 -9.27
C TYR A 199 20.20 -10.29 -8.03
N ASN A 200 19.12 -10.44 -7.25
CA ASN A 200 19.10 -11.34 -6.09
C ASN A 200 19.31 -12.80 -6.49
N VAL A 201 18.70 -13.25 -7.58
CA VAL A 201 18.94 -14.60 -8.11
C VAL A 201 20.37 -14.74 -8.64
N PHE A 202 20.86 -13.75 -9.39
CA PHE A 202 22.24 -13.72 -9.89
C PHE A 202 23.29 -13.82 -8.77
N LYS A 203 23.08 -13.10 -7.65
CA LYS A 203 23.99 -13.12 -6.50
C LYS A 203 23.72 -14.25 -5.52
N ASN A 204 22.61 -14.99 -5.70
CA ASN A 204 22.11 -15.97 -4.74
C ASN A 204 21.95 -15.37 -3.32
N GLU A 205 21.43 -14.14 -3.26
CA GLU A 205 21.24 -13.38 -2.03
C GLU A 205 19.80 -12.85 -1.94
N LYS A 206 19.27 -12.72 -0.71
CA LYS A 206 17.98 -12.07 -0.47
C LYS A 206 18.20 -10.67 0.10
N ASN A 207 18.35 -9.68 -0.77
CA ASN A 207 18.53 -8.29 -0.37
C ASN A 207 17.38 -7.40 -0.88
N GLN A 208 16.80 -6.58 0.00
CA GLN A 208 15.70 -5.67 -0.34
C GLN A 208 16.18 -4.29 -0.82
N VAL A 209 17.46 -3.96 -0.61
CA VAL A 209 18.01 -2.62 -0.86
C VAL A 209 18.30 -2.37 -2.34
N HIS A 210 18.46 -3.42 -3.16
CA HIS A 210 18.77 -3.30 -4.59
C HIS A 210 17.55 -2.97 -5.48
N THR A 211 16.44 -2.51 -4.88
CA THR A 211 15.33 -1.97 -5.66
C THR A 211 15.75 -0.71 -6.41
N ARG A 212 15.38 -0.60 -7.69
CA ARG A 212 15.54 0.66 -8.43
C ARG A 212 14.53 1.69 -7.98
N SER A 213 13.34 1.27 -7.54
CA SER A 213 12.28 2.20 -7.19
C SER A 213 12.44 2.69 -5.75
N LEU A 214 12.30 4.00 -5.57
CA LEU A 214 12.03 4.62 -4.29
C LEU A 214 10.71 4.08 -3.72
N HIS A 215 10.57 4.10 -2.40
CA HIS A 215 9.29 3.80 -1.76
C HIS A 215 8.34 4.99 -1.87
N ALA A 216 7.04 4.75 -1.74
CA ALA A 216 6.03 5.80 -1.91
C ALA A 216 6.15 6.89 -0.83
N GLU A 217 6.37 6.47 0.41
CA GLU A 217 6.55 7.34 1.58
C GLU A 217 7.84 8.15 1.44
N GLU A 218 8.93 7.49 1.04
CA GLU A 218 10.19 8.17 0.76
C GLU A 218 10.04 9.22 -0.34
N ASN A 219 9.38 8.88 -1.45
CA ASN A 219 9.13 9.82 -2.52
C ASN A 219 8.26 11.00 -2.04
N ALA A 220 7.22 10.75 -1.24
CA ALA A 220 6.41 11.81 -0.66
C ALA A 220 7.24 12.75 0.23
N PHE A 221 8.16 12.21 1.04
CA PHE A 221 9.07 13.03 1.85
C PHE A 221 10.04 13.85 0.99
N LEU A 222 10.64 13.22 -0.02
CA LEU A 222 11.57 13.88 -0.94
C LEU A 222 10.89 14.98 -1.75
N GLN A 223 9.63 14.83 -2.14
CA GLN A 223 8.90 15.87 -2.86
C GLN A 223 8.75 17.15 -2.04
N MET A 224 8.55 17.05 -0.72
CA MET A 224 8.52 18.23 0.15
C MET A 224 9.86 18.95 0.16
N ALA A 225 10.96 18.20 0.22
CA ALA A 225 12.30 18.77 0.19
C ALA A 225 12.64 19.37 -1.20
N LYS A 226 12.25 18.69 -2.28
CA LYS A 226 12.56 19.07 -3.67
C LYS A 226 11.84 20.35 -4.10
N TYR A 227 10.54 20.48 -3.78
CA TYR A 227 9.72 21.61 -4.23
C TYR A 227 9.56 22.71 -3.18
N GLY A 228 10.06 22.49 -1.97
CA GLY A 228 9.91 23.41 -0.85
C GLY A 228 8.57 23.23 -0.15
N SER A 229 8.63 22.99 1.16
CA SER A 229 7.45 22.93 2.03
C SER A 229 7.79 23.57 3.37
N THR A 230 6.78 24.13 4.04
CA THR A 230 6.84 24.36 5.49
C THR A 230 7.04 23.00 6.16
N GLY A 231 7.88 22.92 7.20
CA GLY A 231 8.15 21.67 7.92
C GLY A 231 6.87 20.92 8.34
N ILE A 232 6.99 19.60 8.51
CA ILE A 232 5.86 18.70 8.77
C ILE A 232 5.87 18.11 10.19
N GLU A 233 6.50 18.80 11.13
CA GLU A 233 6.46 18.39 12.53
C GLU A 233 5.02 18.39 13.04
N GLY A 234 4.60 17.29 13.67
CA GLY A 234 3.21 17.05 14.04
C GLY A 234 2.33 16.58 12.89
N GLY A 235 2.91 16.30 11.71
CA GLY A 235 2.19 15.87 10.52
C GLY A 235 1.65 14.44 10.59
N LEU A 236 0.89 14.06 9.56
CA LEU A 236 0.27 12.75 9.42
C LEU A 236 0.73 12.10 8.11
N LEU A 237 0.91 10.78 8.12
CA LEU A 237 1.24 9.98 6.94
C LEU A 237 0.08 9.06 6.60
N PHE A 238 -0.33 9.05 5.34
CA PHE A 238 -1.29 8.10 4.78
C PHE A 238 -0.55 7.27 3.74
N THR A 239 -0.58 5.94 3.85
CA THR A 239 0.12 5.05 2.91
C THR A 239 -0.70 3.81 2.61
N THR A 240 -0.68 3.33 1.37
CA THR A 240 -1.44 2.12 0.99
C THR A 240 -0.79 0.82 1.47
N ALA A 241 0.45 0.87 1.95
CA ALA A 241 1.15 -0.22 2.61
C ALA A 241 1.92 0.32 3.81
N SER A 242 1.98 -0.42 4.92
CA SER A 242 2.64 0.10 6.11
C SER A 242 4.14 0.35 5.88
N PRO A 243 4.75 1.35 6.54
CA PRO A 243 6.14 1.72 6.28
C PRO A 243 7.14 0.60 6.60
N CYS A 244 8.11 0.41 5.71
CA CYS A 244 9.31 -0.39 6.01
C CYS A 244 10.20 0.31 7.04
N GLU A 245 11.25 -0.35 7.53
CA GLU A 245 12.18 0.20 8.52
C GLU A 245 12.82 1.52 8.07
N LEU A 246 13.17 1.66 6.80
CA LEU A 246 13.76 2.89 6.27
C LEU A 246 12.75 4.04 6.18
N CYS A 247 11.51 3.75 5.79
CA CYS A 247 10.45 4.75 5.72
C CYS A 247 9.95 5.14 7.12
N ALA A 248 9.90 4.19 8.04
CA ALA A 248 9.60 4.41 9.46
C ALA A 248 10.62 5.34 10.11
N LYS A 249 11.93 5.13 9.88
CA LYS A 249 12.98 6.04 10.37
C LYS A 249 12.78 7.47 9.87
N LYS A 250 12.45 7.63 8.58
CA LYS A 250 12.20 8.94 7.97
C LYS A 250 10.94 9.60 8.55
N ALA A 251 9.84 8.86 8.69
CA ALA A 251 8.61 9.35 9.29
C ALA A 251 8.85 9.83 10.74
N TYR A 252 9.57 9.05 11.53
CA TYR A 252 9.96 9.41 12.90
C TYR A 252 10.82 10.68 12.94
N GLN A 253 11.88 10.73 12.12
CA GLN A 253 12.78 11.89 12.03
C GLN A 253 12.06 13.18 11.62
N LEU A 254 11.02 13.06 10.79
CA LEU A 254 10.23 14.19 10.32
C LEU A 254 9.15 14.65 11.32
N GLY A 255 9.01 13.97 12.45
CA GLY A 255 8.03 14.31 13.48
C GLY A 255 6.59 13.97 13.08
N ILE A 256 6.39 12.94 12.25
CA ILE A 256 5.06 12.40 11.99
C ILE A 256 4.49 11.82 13.29
N THR A 257 3.23 12.13 13.59
CA THR A 257 2.56 11.72 14.83
C THR A 257 1.54 10.62 14.62
N GLN A 258 1.00 10.46 13.41
CA GLN A 258 0.06 9.40 13.08
C GLN A 258 0.34 8.85 11.69
N ILE A 259 0.25 7.52 11.56
CA ILE A 259 0.47 6.79 10.32
C ILE A 259 -0.76 5.94 10.05
N TYR A 260 -1.54 6.35 9.04
CA TYR A 260 -2.67 5.58 8.53
C TYR A 260 -2.20 4.66 7.41
N TYR A 261 -2.54 3.37 7.49
CA TYR A 261 -2.13 2.38 6.49
C TYR A 261 -3.22 1.37 6.15
N ILE A 262 -3.13 0.76 4.97
CA ILE A 262 -4.09 -0.25 4.49
C ILE A 262 -3.54 -1.67 4.66
N ASP A 263 -2.43 -1.97 3.97
CA ASP A 263 -1.82 -3.31 3.95
C ASP A 263 -0.72 -3.39 5.02
N PRO A 264 -0.85 -4.22 6.07
CA PRO A 264 0.23 -4.43 7.03
C PRO A 264 1.44 -5.08 6.33
N TYR A 265 2.63 -4.57 6.65
CA TYR A 265 3.89 -5.05 6.11
C TYR A 265 4.64 -5.88 7.16
N PRO A 266 5.19 -7.05 6.79
CA PRO A 266 6.00 -7.84 7.71
C PRO A 266 7.32 -7.13 8.04
N GLY A 267 7.68 -7.06 9.32
CA GLY A 267 8.96 -6.47 9.73
C GLY A 267 8.95 -6.05 11.19
N ILE A 268 10.07 -5.45 11.60
CA ILE A 268 10.25 -4.96 12.98
C ILE A 268 10.04 -3.44 13.07
N ALA A 269 9.61 -2.79 11.99
CA ALA A 269 9.48 -1.34 11.92
C ALA A 269 8.65 -0.75 13.07
N LEU A 270 7.57 -1.42 13.45
CA LEU A 270 6.74 -1.02 14.59
C LEU A 270 7.51 -1.11 15.91
N GLU A 271 7.93 -2.31 16.30
CA GLU A 271 8.53 -2.59 17.62
C GLU A 271 9.92 -1.93 17.79
N HIS A 272 10.70 -1.85 16.71
CA HIS A 272 12.09 -1.37 16.77
C HIS A 272 12.21 0.14 16.57
N ILE A 273 11.41 0.74 15.68
CA ILE A 273 11.58 2.14 15.27
C ILE A 273 10.43 3.00 15.78
N LEU A 274 9.19 2.66 15.41
CA LEU A 274 8.04 3.53 15.69
C LEU A 274 7.66 3.52 17.17
N MET A 275 7.99 2.46 17.91
CA MET A 275 7.83 2.37 19.37
C MET A 275 9.15 2.55 20.16
N GLY A 276 10.25 2.88 19.48
CA GLY A 276 11.60 2.83 20.07
C GLY A 276 12.05 4.10 20.79
N GLY A 277 11.31 5.21 20.71
CA GLY A 277 11.75 6.50 21.28
C GLY A 277 10.71 7.20 22.16
N SER A 278 10.83 8.52 22.29
CA SER A 278 9.97 9.35 23.16
C SER A 278 8.75 9.95 22.45
N MET A 279 8.80 10.09 21.12
CA MET A 279 7.77 10.71 20.28
C MET A 279 7.19 9.69 19.30
N ASN A 280 6.64 8.61 19.84
CA ASN A 280 6.20 7.47 19.05
C ASN A 280 4.88 7.79 18.30
N PRO A 281 4.83 7.64 16.97
CA PRO A 281 3.59 7.85 16.22
C PRO A 281 2.57 6.75 16.44
N ASP A 282 1.29 7.11 16.38
CA ASP A 282 0.19 6.15 16.39
C ASP A 282 0.06 5.48 15.01
N LEU A 283 0.14 4.15 14.97
CA LEU A 283 -0.17 3.38 13.76
C LEU A 283 -1.65 3.00 13.74
N ILE A 284 -2.36 3.47 12.73
CA ILE A 284 -3.80 3.35 12.62
C ILE A 284 -4.14 2.59 11.33
N LEU A 285 -4.78 1.44 11.47
CA LEU A 285 -5.30 0.72 10.31
C LEU A 285 -6.47 1.52 9.71
N PHE A 286 -6.43 1.73 8.40
CA PHE A 286 -7.42 2.52 7.69
C PHE A 286 -8.81 1.88 7.77
N SER A 287 -9.81 2.73 7.97
CA SER A 287 -11.22 2.38 7.86
C SER A 287 -11.97 3.48 7.11
N GLY A 288 -12.80 3.08 6.16
CA GLY A 288 -13.49 3.99 5.25
C GLY A 288 -13.65 3.40 3.85
N ALA A 289 -14.16 4.23 2.94
CA ALA A 289 -14.22 3.91 1.52
C ALA A 289 -13.05 4.53 0.77
N ILE A 290 -12.49 3.79 -0.20
CA ILE A 290 -11.49 4.25 -1.18
C ILE A 290 -11.80 3.67 -2.56
N GLY A 291 -10.98 3.97 -3.55
CA GLY A 291 -11.09 3.41 -4.89
C GLY A 291 -12.43 3.78 -5.54
N ARG A 292 -13.09 2.80 -6.14
CA ARG A 292 -14.39 3.03 -6.80
C ARG A 292 -15.49 3.33 -5.80
N ALA A 293 -15.51 2.64 -4.65
CA ALA A 293 -16.55 2.84 -3.65
C ALA A 293 -16.55 4.27 -3.11
N PHE A 294 -15.37 4.90 -2.94
CA PHE A 294 -15.30 6.31 -2.55
C PHE A 294 -16.08 7.22 -3.50
N HIS A 295 -15.82 7.11 -4.81
CA HIS A 295 -16.51 7.94 -5.79
C HIS A 295 -18.00 7.61 -5.87
N THR A 296 -18.37 6.33 -5.88
CA THR A 296 -19.77 5.92 -5.95
C THR A 296 -20.58 6.33 -4.72
N LEU A 297 -20.00 6.21 -3.52
CA LEU A 297 -20.70 6.50 -2.26
C LEU A 297 -20.80 7.99 -1.96
N TYR A 298 -19.78 8.78 -2.32
CA TYR A 298 -19.72 10.19 -1.97
C TYR A 298 -20.16 11.15 -3.07
N SER A 299 -20.44 10.66 -4.29
CA SER A 299 -20.99 11.47 -5.37
C SER A 299 -22.53 11.43 -5.34
N PRO A 300 -23.23 12.56 -5.11
CA PRO A 300 -24.68 12.61 -5.23
C PRO A 300 -25.16 12.22 -6.64
N ILE A 301 -26.27 11.49 -6.73
CA ILE A 301 -26.89 11.11 -8.02
C ILE A 301 -27.41 12.35 -8.76
N VAL A 302 -28.03 13.26 -8.00
CA VAL A 302 -28.50 14.58 -8.43
C VAL A 302 -28.05 15.61 -7.42
N ALA A 303 -27.94 16.88 -7.82
CA ALA A 303 -27.61 17.93 -6.87
C ALA A 303 -28.70 18.02 -5.78
N TYR A 304 -28.28 18.10 -4.52
CA TYR A 304 -29.21 18.08 -3.37
C TYR A 304 -30.29 19.18 -3.46
N LYS A 305 -29.95 20.36 -3.98
CA LYS A 305 -30.90 21.45 -4.23
C LYS A 305 -32.04 21.06 -5.19
N ASP A 306 -31.73 20.25 -6.20
CA ASP A 306 -32.69 19.85 -7.24
C ASP A 306 -33.57 18.71 -6.72
N GLU A 307 -33.01 17.79 -5.94
CA GLU A 307 -33.76 16.76 -5.21
C GLU A 307 -34.78 17.38 -4.24
N LEU A 308 -34.35 18.35 -3.43
CA LEU A 308 -35.25 19.08 -2.52
C LEU A 308 -36.37 19.75 -3.30
N LYS A 309 -36.03 20.45 -4.39
CA LYS A 309 -37.03 21.11 -5.24
C LYS A 309 -38.07 20.11 -5.75
N ALA A 310 -37.66 18.94 -6.22
CA ALA A 310 -38.57 17.93 -6.76
C ALA A 310 -39.53 17.32 -5.70
N ILE A 311 -39.10 17.22 -4.44
CA ILE A 311 -39.92 16.66 -3.34
C ILE A 311 -40.89 17.72 -2.79
N THR A 312 -40.49 19.00 -2.83
CA THR A 312 -41.31 20.12 -2.33
C THR A 312 -42.25 20.71 -3.39
N SER A 313 -42.17 20.24 -4.64
CA SER A 313 -43.06 20.62 -5.77
C SER A 313 -44.28 19.72 -5.82
#